data_AF-A0A4S8M082-F1
#
_entry.id   AF-A0A4S8M082-F1
#
_cell.length_a   1.000
_cell.length_b   1.000
_cell.length_c   1.000
_cell.angle_alpha   90.00
_cell.angle_beta   90.00
_cell.angle_gamma   90.00
#
_symmetry.space_group_name_H-M   'P 1'
#
loop_
_entity.id
_entity.type
_entity.pdbx_description
1 polymer ?
#
loop_
_entity_poly.entity_id
_entity_poly.type
_entity_poly.pdbx_seq_one_letter_code
_entity_poly.pdbx_strand_id
1 'polypeptide(L)'
;MAETTFASSDILDPQDTTTLADLFSSSVKTQASQAYLNHLTTLDLEILTAEPSALQTQSHHLTSSLTSLTHTSYPAFISLHDTTTALTSSLDSFCSSLGSLINDSLPALEEASSSWRDRTDTVLNERRKARVVLEQHDKIRDLLDIPLLIDTCVRNGYFSEALSLANHAKSVTASYSTTSDKTPLILTSVLSEVHNSMNHMLVSLLSTLHEPNRKLPALWKAVNFLRKMDAFKAPIVEPGEKDKYVDLEEELALAFLSGRELCLSDDEENEEGSRSLS
;
A
#
# COMPACT_ATOMS: atom_id res chain seq x y z
N MET A 1 -36.54 38.85 -65.05
CA MET A 1 -36.07 39.88 -64.11
C MET A 1 -34.59 39.60 -63.87
N ALA A 2 -33.61 40.36 -64.38
CA ALA A 2 -33.58 41.75 -64.78
C ALA A 2 -33.04 41.96 -66.20
N GLU A 3 -33.62 42.93 -66.90
CA GLU A 3 -33.07 43.56 -68.10
C GLU A 3 -32.01 44.58 -67.70
N THR A 4 -30.96 44.77 -68.51
CA THR A 4 -30.27 46.07 -68.63
C THR A 4 -29.68 46.19 -70.04
N THR A 5 -30.51 46.74 -70.92
CA THR A 5 -30.24 47.82 -71.89
C THR A 5 -28.89 47.90 -72.62
N PHE A 6 -29.03 47.78 -73.93
CA PHE A 6 -28.20 48.31 -75.02
C PHE A 6 -28.09 49.85 -74.97
N ALA A 7 -26.90 50.42 -75.24
CA ALA A 7 -26.66 51.30 -76.41
C ALA A 7 -25.47 52.28 -76.23
N SER A 8 -24.82 52.50 -77.39
CA SER A 8 -24.02 53.67 -77.81
C SER A 8 -22.53 53.66 -77.47
N SER A 9 -21.61 53.99 -78.37
CA SER A 9 -21.66 54.36 -79.80
C SER A 9 -20.22 54.58 -80.29
N ASP A 10 -19.94 54.26 -81.55
CA ASP A 10 -18.92 54.82 -82.47
C ASP A 10 -17.49 55.08 -81.99
N ILE A 11 -16.51 54.54 -82.72
CA ILE A 11 -15.61 55.28 -83.62
C ILE A 11 -14.53 54.30 -84.13
N LEU A 12 -14.46 54.18 -85.45
CA LEU A 12 -13.42 53.48 -86.21
C LEU A 12 -12.21 54.45 -86.36
N ASP A 13 -11.02 54.07 -85.89
CA ASP A 13 -9.76 54.75 -86.22
C ASP A 13 -8.70 53.70 -86.66
N PRO A 14 -7.88 53.95 -87.71
CA PRO A 14 -7.22 52.91 -88.48
C PRO A 14 -5.71 52.86 -88.24
N GLN A 15 -5.21 52.31 -87.14
CA GLN A 15 -3.77 51.95 -86.98
C GLN A 15 -3.52 50.90 -85.89
N ASP A 16 -4.47 50.03 -85.60
CA ASP A 16 -4.19 48.91 -84.70
C ASP A 16 -3.61 47.74 -85.49
N THR A 17 -2.27 47.72 -85.57
CA THR A 17 -1.54 46.46 -85.72
C THR A 17 -1.71 45.67 -84.43
N THR A 18 -2.94 45.25 -84.15
CA THR A 18 -3.25 44.20 -83.18
C THR A 18 -2.58 42.97 -83.73
N THR A 19 -1.33 42.76 -83.31
CA THR A 19 -0.61 41.55 -83.65
C THR A 19 -1.45 40.38 -83.17
N LEU A 20 -1.56 39.32 -83.97
CA LEU A 20 -2.35 38.13 -83.63
C LEU A 20 -2.03 37.62 -82.20
N ALA A 21 -0.80 37.85 -81.73
CA ALA A 21 -0.34 37.56 -80.38
C ALA A 21 -1.15 38.26 -79.27
N ASP A 22 -1.54 39.53 -79.42
CA ASP A 22 -2.31 40.27 -78.40
C ASP A 22 -3.77 39.82 -78.33
N LEU A 23 -4.35 39.37 -79.44
CA LEU A 23 -5.68 38.79 -79.47
C LEU A 23 -5.71 37.42 -78.77
N PHE A 24 -4.69 36.59 -78.98
CA PHE A 24 -4.62 35.26 -78.35
C PHE A 24 -4.16 35.28 -76.89
N SER A 25 -3.41 36.30 -76.45
CA SER A 25 -2.96 36.43 -75.06
C SER A 25 -4.14 36.59 -74.08
N SER A 26 -5.24 37.22 -74.52
CA SER A 26 -6.46 37.38 -73.71
C SER A 26 -7.22 36.07 -73.43
N SER A 27 -6.96 35.03 -74.23
CA SER A 27 -7.70 33.76 -74.18
C SER A 27 -7.00 32.67 -73.35
N VAL A 28 -5.69 32.80 -73.08
CA VAL A 28 -4.87 31.71 -72.53
C VAL A 28 -4.50 31.91 -71.06
N LYS A 29 -4.77 30.89 -70.23
CA LYS A 29 -4.54 30.90 -68.77
C LYS A 29 -3.31 30.10 -68.29
N THR A 30 -2.53 29.47 -69.17
CA THR A 30 -1.44 28.56 -68.77
C THR A 30 -0.18 28.80 -69.60
N GLN A 31 1.00 28.81 -68.94
CA GLN A 31 2.30 29.12 -69.53
C GLN A 31 2.65 28.25 -70.74
N ALA A 32 2.26 26.97 -70.71
CA ALA A 32 2.49 26.03 -71.81
C ALA A 32 1.72 26.41 -73.08
N SER A 33 0.49 26.93 -72.94
CA SER A 33 -0.32 27.34 -74.07
C SER A 33 0.12 28.69 -74.65
N GLN A 34 0.74 29.58 -73.86
CA GLN A 34 1.38 30.80 -74.38
C GLN A 34 2.62 30.49 -75.23
N ALA A 35 3.46 29.54 -74.79
CA ALA A 35 4.63 29.11 -75.56
C ALA A 35 4.25 28.44 -76.89
N TYR A 36 3.16 27.67 -76.89
CA TYR A 36 2.61 27.05 -78.10
C TYR A 36 2.05 28.09 -79.07
N LEU A 37 1.33 29.11 -78.58
CA LEU A 37 0.85 30.21 -79.42
C LEU A 37 1.99 31.00 -80.09
N ASN A 38 3.07 31.28 -79.36
CA ASN A 38 4.25 31.93 -79.95
C ASN A 38 4.87 31.07 -81.06
N HIS A 39 4.87 29.74 -80.92
CA HIS A 39 5.31 28.82 -81.97
C HIS A 39 4.37 28.84 -83.20
N LEU A 40 3.05 28.95 -83.01
CA LEU A 40 2.09 29.11 -84.11
C LEU A 40 2.33 30.39 -84.93
N THR A 41 2.70 31.49 -84.27
CA THR A 41 2.97 32.77 -84.96
C THR A 41 4.24 32.78 -85.80
N THR A 42 5.10 31.75 -85.66
CA THR A 42 6.36 31.61 -86.41
C THR A 42 6.26 30.65 -87.61
N LEU A 43 5.08 30.07 -87.85
CA LEU A 43 4.88 28.98 -88.81
C LEU A 43 4.18 29.48 -90.09
N ASP A 44 4.54 28.93 -91.25
CA ASP A 44 3.96 29.31 -92.55
C ASP A 44 2.46 28.97 -92.65
N LEU A 45 1.70 29.80 -93.38
CA LEU A 45 0.24 29.75 -93.45
C LEU A 45 -0.31 28.39 -93.92
N GLU A 46 0.40 27.69 -94.79
CA GLU A 46 0.04 26.36 -95.27
C GLU A 46 0.06 25.31 -94.14
N ILE A 47 1.04 25.41 -93.24
CA ILE A 47 1.21 24.51 -92.11
C ILE A 47 0.21 24.85 -91.00
N LEU A 48 -0.09 26.14 -90.79
CA LEU A 48 -1.11 26.60 -89.83
C LEU A 48 -2.51 26.10 -90.17
N THR A 49 -2.85 25.96 -91.46
CA THR A 49 -4.14 25.38 -91.87
C THR A 49 -4.22 23.86 -91.68
N ALA A 50 -3.08 23.17 -91.73
CA ALA A 50 -3.00 21.72 -91.48
C ALA A 50 -2.88 21.38 -89.98
N GLU A 51 -2.39 22.30 -89.16
CA GLU A 51 -2.13 22.10 -87.74
C GLU A 51 -3.36 21.75 -86.88
N PRO A 52 -4.56 22.34 -87.07
CA PRO A 52 -5.77 21.90 -86.36
C PRO A 52 -6.09 20.43 -86.62
N SER A 53 -5.89 19.97 -87.86
CA SER A 53 -6.11 18.58 -88.24
C SER A 53 -5.04 17.65 -87.64
N ALA A 54 -3.80 18.10 -87.54
CA ALA A 54 -2.70 17.39 -86.89
C ALA A 54 -2.93 17.29 -85.37
N LEU A 55 -3.33 18.39 -84.72
CA LEU A 55 -3.64 18.44 -83.30
C LEU A 55 -4.87 17.58 -82.97
N GLN A 56 -5.89 17.60 -83.82
CA GLN A 56 -7.05 16.72 -83.68
C GLN A 56 -6.65 15.24 -83.82
N THR A 57 -5.76 14.91 -84.77
CA THR A 57 -5.23 13.56 -84.93
C THR A 57 -4.38 13.13 -83.73
N GLN A 58 -3.53 14.02 -83.22
CA GLN A 58 -2.71 13.76 -82.03
C GLN A 58 -3.56 13.62 -80.77
N SER A 59 -4.56 14.46 -80.59
CA SER A 59 -5.54 14.36 -79.50
C SER A 59 -6.30 13.04 -79.57
N HIS A 60 -6.75 12.65 -80.77
CA HIS A 60 -7.43 11.37 -80.96
C HIS A 60 -6.48 10.19 -80.72
N HIS A 61 -5.23 10.27 -81.13
CA HIS A 61 -4.19 9.27 -80.87
C HIS A 61 -3.86 9.16 -79.37
N LEU A 62 -3.71 10.28 -78.66
CA LEU A 62 -3.48 10.29 -77.21
C LEU A 62 -4.69 9.74 -76.46
N THR A 63 -5.90 10.13 -76.85
CA THR A 63 -7.14 9.62 -76.26
C THR A 63 -7.27 8.12 -76.51
N SER A 64 -6.98 7.65 -77.73
CA SER A 64 -6.97 6.22 -78.07
C SER A 64 -5.88 5.46 -77.30
N SER A 65 -4.69 6.03 -77.18
CA SER A 65 -3.57 5.45 -76.42
C SER A 65 -3.90 5.37 -74.93
N LEU A 66 -4.49 6.42 -74.36
CA LEU A 66 -4.93 6.46 -72.97
C LEU A 66 -6.08 5.48 -72.76
N THR A 67 -7.05 5.42 -73.67
CA THR A 67 -8.17 4.47 -73.61
C THR A 67 -7.70 3.02 -73.73
N SER A 68 -6.73 2.75 -74.61
CA SER A 68 -6.11 1.44 -74.73
C SER A 68 -5.31 1.09 -73.48
N LEU A 69 -4.56 2.05 -72.93
CA LEU A 69 -3.82 1.88 -71.68
C LEU A 69 -4.76 1.61 -70.51
N THR A 70 -5.82 2.40 -70.35
CA THR A 70 -6.80 2.19 -69.29
C THR A 70 -7.52 0.87 -69.48
N HIS A 71 -7.86 0.46 -70.71
CA HIS A 71 -8.49 -0.84 -70.95
C HIS A 71 -7.54 -2.02 -70.67
N THR A 72 -6.25 -1.89 -71.00
CA THR A 72 -5.25 -2.93 -70.73
C THR A 72 -4.82 -3.00 -69.26
N SER A 73 -4.75 -1.86 -68.58
CA SER A 73 -4.36 -1.76 -67.16
C SER A 73 -5.54 -1.64 -66.19
N TYR A 74 -6.79 -1.72 -66.67
CA TYR A 74 -7.98 -1.71 -65.83
C TYR A 74 -7.95 -2.74 -64.69
N PRO A 75 -7.56 -4.01 -64.92
CA PRO A 75 -7.47 -5.00 -63.84
C PRO A 75 -6.45 -4.62 -62.76
N ALA A 76 -5.35 -3.97 -63.16
CA ALA A 76 -4.34 -3.50 -62.22
C ALA A 76 -4.89 -2.35 -61.36
N PHE A 77 -5.62 -1.39 -61.95
CA PHE A 77 -6.27 -0.31 -61.19
C PHE A 77 -7.33 -0.83 -60.22
N ILE A 78 -8.14 -1.81 -60.62
CA ILE A 78 -9.12 -2.44 -59.72
C ILE A 78 -8.39 -3.18 -58.59
N SER A 79 -7.37 -3.99 -58.89
CA SER A 79 -6.59 -4.67 -57.85
C SER A 79 -5.90 -3.70 -56.89
N LEU A 80 -5.39 -2.57 -57.39
CA LEU A 80 -4.77 -1.53 -56.59
C LEU A 80 -5.80 -0.83 -55.70
N HIS A 81 -6.98 -0.53 -56.23
CA HIS A 81 -8.07 0.05 -55.47
C HIS A 81 -8.57 -0.92 -54.39
N ASP A 82 -8.76 -2.19 -54.72
CA ASP A 82 -9.22 -3.22 -53.79
C ASP A 82 -8.20 -3.44 -52.66
N THR A 83 -6.91 -3.55 -53.01
CA THR A 83 -5.84 -3.69 -52.01
C THR A 83 -5.67 -2.43 -51.16
N THR A 84 -5.81 -1.24 -51.74
CA THR A 84 -5.76 0.03 -51.00
C THR A 84 -6.95 0.15 -50.06
N THR A 85 -8.15 -0.21 -50.51
CA THR A 85 -9.37 -0.15 -49.69
C THR A 85 -9.31 -1.18 -48.56
N ALA A 86 -8.85 -2.40 -48.84
CA ALA A 86 -8.63 -3.45 -47.84
C ALA A 86 -7.55 -3.05 -46.83
N LEU A 87 -6.48 -2.37 -47.27
CA LEU A 87 -5.44 -1.84 -46.40
C LEU A 87 -6.00 -0.75 -45.48
N THR A 88 -6.74 0.21 -46.02
CA THR A 88 -7.37 1.28 -45.24
C THR A 88 -8.34 0.71 -44.20
N SER A 89 -9.20 -0.23 -44.58
CA SER A 89 -10.12 -0.86 -43.62
C SER A 89 -9.38 -1.65 -42.53
N SER A 90 -8.28 -2.31 -42.90
CA SER A 90 -7.45 -3.04 -41.93
C SER A 90 -6.78 -2.07 -40.95
N LEU A 91 -6.29 -0.94 -41.45
CA LEU A 91 -5.68 0.12 -40.63
C LEU A 91 -6.73 0.74 -39.70
N ASP A 92 -7.93 1.05 -40.19
CA ASP A 92 -9.03 1.56 -39.36
C ASP A 92 -9.42 0.57 -38.26
N SER A 93 -9.50 -0.73 -38.58
CA SER A 93 -9.74 -1.78 -37.59
C SER A 93 -8.60 -1.88 -36.56
N PHE A 94 -7.35 -1.73 -37.01
CA PHE A 94 -6.18 -1.75 -36.14
C PHE A 94 -6.15 -0.54 -35.21
N CYS A 95 -6.42 0.66 -35.72
CA CYS A 95 -6.55 1.88 -34.93
C CYS A 95 -7.69 1.77 -33.92
N SER A 96 -8.82 1.19 -34.30
CA SER A 96 -9.95 0.95 -33.38
C SER A 96 -9.58 -0.05 -32.29
N SER A 97 -8.90 -1.14 -32.63
CA SER A 97 -8.41 -2.14 -31.66
C SER A 97 -7.36 -1.54 -30.73
N LEU A 98 -6.46 -0.71 -31.24
CA LEU A 98 -5.44 -0.05 -30.44
C LEU A 98 -6.07 1.03 -29.53
N GLY A 99 -7.09 1.73 -30.02
CA GLY A 99 -7.92 2.63 -29.22
C GLY A 99 -8.65 1.91 -28.09
N SER A 100 -9.25 0.75 -28.35
CA SER A 100 -9.89 -0.08 -27.31
C SER A 100 -8.86 -0.63 -26.30
N LEU A 101 -7.68 -1.04 -26.77
CA LEU A 101 -6.61 -1.49 -25.89
C LEU A 101 -6.17 -0.37 -24.93
N ILE A 102 -5.95 0.83 -25.46
CA ILE A 102 -5.47 1.97 -24.68
C ILE A 102 -6.53 2.53 -23.73
N ASN A 103 -7.78 2.59 -24.16
CA ASN A 103 -8.86 3.26 -23.40
C ASN A 103 -9.57 2.33 -22.43
N ASP A 104 -9.74 1.03 -22.75
CA ASP A 104 -10.48 0.10 -21.90
C ASP A 104 -9.56 -0.91 -21.22
N SER A 105 -8.75 -1.63 -21.99
CA SER A 105 -8.05 -2.81 -21.44
C SER A 105 -6.93 -2.47 -20.46
N LEU A 106 -6.18 -1.39 -20.74
CA LEU A 106 -5.05 -0.99 -19.92
C LEU A 106 -5.52 -0.37 -18.59
N PRO A 107 -6.52 0.54 -18.57
CA PRO A 107 -7.11 1.01 -17.32
C PRO A 107 -7.79 -0.11 -16.53
N ALA A 108 -8.50 -1.05 -17.19
CA ALA A 108 -9.09 -2.19 -16.49
C ALA A 108 -8.04 -3.10 -15.84
N LEU A 109 -6.89 -3.29 -16.49
CA LEU A 109 -5.76 -4.02 -15.91
C LEU A 109 -5.14 -3.26 -14.72
N GLU A 110 -4.97 -1.94 -14.85
CA GLU A 110 -4.49 -1.10 -13.76
C GLU A 110 -5.43 -1.18 -12.56
N GLU A 111 -6.74 -1.02 -12.76
CA GLU A 111 -7.76 -1.14 -11.71
C GLU A 111 -7.77 -2.52 -11.06
N ALA A 112 -7.70 -3.60 -11.87
CA ALA A 112 -7.61 -4.96 -11.37
C ALA A 112 -6.32 -5.18 -10.55
N SER A 113 -5.19 -4.62 -10.98
CA SER A 113 -3.92 -4.72 -10.25
C SER A 113 -3.93 -3.95 -8.93
N SER A 114 -4.56 -2.77 -8.91
CA SER A 114 -4.74 -1.95 -7.71
C SER A 114 -5.67 -2.64 -6.72
N SER A 115 -6.82 -3.13 -7.19
CA SER A 115 -7.76 -3.94 -6.40
C SER A 115 -7.09 -5.19 -5.83
N TRP A 116 -6.29 -5.91 -6.63
CA TRP A 116 -5.55 -7.07 -6.16
C TRP A 116 -4.54 -6.70 -5.09
N ARG A 117 -3.82 -5.58 -5.25
CA ARG A 117 -2.87 -5.07 -4.25
C ARG A 117 -3.58 -4.76 -2.94
N ASP A 118 -4.70 -4.05 -2.96
CA ASP A 118 -5.45 -3.66 -1.76
C ASP A 118 -6.01 -4.90 -1.03
N ARG A 119 -6.56 -5.87 -1.79
CA ARG A 119 -7.02 -7.14 -1.22
C ARG A 119 -5.87 -7.94 -0.61
N THR A 120 -4.73 -8.00 -1.30
CA THR A 120 -3.57 -8.79 -0.88
C THR A 120 -2.84 -8.15 0.29
N ASP A 121 -2.82 -6.83 0.39
CA ASP A 121 -2.12 -6.13 1.48
C ASP A 121 -2.71 -6.49 2.86
N THR A 122 -4.04 -6.61 2.96
CA THR A 122 -4.69 -7.09 4.20
C THR A 122 -4.22 -8.50 4.59
N VAL A 123 -4.19 -9.42 3.63
CA VAL A 123 -3.75 -10.81 3.83
C VAL A 123 -2.26 -10.87 4.15
N LEU A 124 -1.43 -10.07 3.48
CA LEU A 124 0.00 -9.97 3.75
C LEU A 124 0.27 -9.39 5.13
N ASN A 125 -0.53 -8.42 5.57
CA ASN A 125 -0.40 -7.85 6.90
C ASN A 125 -0.78 -8.87 7.99
N GLU A 126 -1.87 -9.61 7.80
CA GLU A 126 -2.24 -10.71 8.72
C GLU A 126 -1.18 -11.81 8.74
N ARG A 127 -0.67 -12.21 7.57
CA ARG A 127 0.44 -13.16 7.48
C ARG A 127 1.71 -12.63 8.14
N ARG A 128 2.01 -11.34 8.01
CA ARG A 128 3.16 -10.68 8.66
C ARG A 128 3.00 -10.71 10.18
N LYS A 129 1.82 -10.37 10.70
CA LYS A 129 1.50 -10.47 12.13
C LYS A 129 1.64 -11.91 12.63
N ALA A 130 1.05 -12.87 11.93
CA ALA A 130 1.14 -14.29 12.28
C ALA A 130 2.59 -14.80 12.27
N ARG A 131 3.40 -14.37 11.29
CA ARG A 131 4.83 -14.70 11.24
C ARG A 131 5.59 -14.11 12.42
N VAL A 132 5.36 -12.84 12.77
CA VAL A 132 5.99 -12.21 13.93
C VAL A 132 5.62 -12.93 15.22
N VAL A 133 4.35 -13.33 15.37
CA VAL A 133 3.90 -14.12 16.51
C VAL A 133 4.60 -15.47 16.54
N LEU A 134 4.73 -16.16 15.40
CA LEU A 134 5.41 -17.45 15.32
C LEU A 134 6.92 -17.36 15.60
N GLU A 135 7.59 -16.31 15.12
CA GLU A 135 9.01 -16.05 15.41
C GLU A 135 9.27 -15.74 16.89
N GLN A 136 8.30 -15.09 17.55
CA GLN A 136 8.42 -14.65 18.95
C GLN A 136 7.67 -15.56 19.95
N HIS A 137 7.05 -16.64 19.48
CA HIS A 137 6.14 -17.46 20.30
C HIS A 137 6.85 -18.06 21.51
N ASP A 138 8.10 -18.51 21.35
CA ASP A 138 8.91 -19.06 22.44
C ASP A 138 9.11 -18.02 23.55
N LYS A 139 9.46 -16.79 23.21
CA LYS A 139 9.69 -15.73 24.22
C LYS A 139 8.40 -15.33 24.93
N ILE A 140 7.26 -15.37 24.22
CA ILE A 140 5.94 -15.12 24.82
C ILE A 140 5.59 -16.25 25.78
N ARG A 141 5.84 -17.51 25.38
CA ARG A 141 5.65 -18.68 26.22
C ARG A 141 6.52 -18.61 27.48
N ASP A 142 7.81 -18.32 27.34
CA ASP A 142 8.72 -18.20 28.47
C ASP A 142 8.23 -17.15 29.49
N LEU A 143 7.69 -16.03 29.01
CA LEU A 143 7.10 -14.98 29.84
C LEU A 143 5.82 -15.46 30.57
N LEU A 144 4.97 -16.23 29.88
CA LEU A 144 3.76 -16.82 30.46
C LEU A 144 4.07 -17.94 31.45
N ASP A 145 5.23 -18.58 31.34
CA ASP A 145 5.67 -19.66 32.25
C ASP A 145 6.24 -19.10 33.57
N ILE A 146 6.61 -17.80 33.65
CA ILE A 146 7.20 -17.19 34.85
C ILE A 146 6.32 -17.32 36.11
N PRO A 147 5.02 -16.96 36.10
CA PRO A 147 4.17 -17.06 37.30
C PRO A 147 4.05 -18.51 37.80
N LEU A 148 3.90 -19.48 36.88
CA LEU A 148 3.85 -20.90 37.19
C LEU A 148 5.17 -21.39 37.82
N LEU A 149 6.30 -20.89 37.31
CA LEU A 149 7.61 -21.20 37.84
C LEU A 149 7.79 -20.62 39.25
N ILE A 150 7.30 -19.39 39.49
CA ILE A 150 7.30 -18.77 40.82
C ILE A 150 6.48 -19.62 41.80
N ASP A 151 5.25 -20.02 41.45
CA ASP A 151 4.42 -20.88 42.31
C ASP A 151 5.12 -22.20 42.65
N THR A 152 5.81 -22.79 41.66
CA THR A 152 6.59 -24.01 41.87
C THR A 152 7.81 -23.78 42.77
N CYS A 153 8.55 -22.69 42.59
CA CYS A 153 9.65 -22.31 43.47
C CYS A 153 9.17 -22.06 44.91
N VAL A 154 7.99 -21.45 45.09
CA VAL A 154 7.38 -21.18 46.39
C VAL A 154 7.03 -22.49 47.09
N ARG A 155 6.35 -23.42 46.41
CA ARG A 155 6.03 -24.75 46.98
C ARG A 155 7.27 -25.55 47.37
N ASN A 156 8.35 -25.43 46.60
CA ASN A 156 9.61 -26.13 46.85
C ASN A 156 10.53 -25.42 47.87
N GLY A 157 10.15 -24.23 48.37
CA GLY A 157 10.93 -23.46 49.35
C GLY A 157 12.13 -22.69 48.77
N TYR A 158 12.20 -22.54 47.45
CA TYR A 158 13.24 -21.78 46.73
C TYR A 158 12.89 -20.27 46.61
N PHE A 159 12.74 -19.59 47.75
CA PHE A 159 12.27 -18.20 47.81
C PHE A 159 13.21 -17.18 47.15
N SER A 160 14.52 -17.44 47.13
CA SER A 160 15.50 -16.54 46.48
C SER A 160 15.34 -16.50 44.96
N GLU A 161 15.04 -17.65 44.34
CA GLU A 161 14.85 -17.76 42.90
C GLU A 161 13.49 -17.17 42.48
N ALA A 162 12.45 -17.43 43.26
CA ALA A 162 11.13 -16.82 43.10
C ALA A 162 11.21 -15.27 43.08
N LEU A 163 11.97 -14.67 44.01
CA LEU A 163 12.17 -13.23 44.07
C LEU A 163 12.94 -12.68 42.86
N SER A 164 13.96 -13.43 42.39
CA SER A 164 14.72 -13.07 41.18
C SER A 164 13.84 -13.08 39.93
N LEU A 165 13.00 -14.10 39.78
CA LEU A 165 12.04 -14.22 38.68
C LEU A 165 10.99 -13.09 38.71
N ALA A 166 10.47 -12.75 39.90
CA ALA A 166 9.54 -11.63 40.06
C ALA A 166 10.18 -10.29 39.65
N ASN A 167 11.44 -10.05 40.02
CA ASN A 167 12.17 -8.84 39.63
C ASN A 167 12.45 -8.81 38.11
N HIS A 168 12.77 -9.95 37.52
CA HIS A 168 12.92 -10.07 36.07
C HIS A 168 11.62 -9.70 35.34
N ALA A 169 10.47 -10.24 35.75
CA ALA A 169 9.17 -9.92 35.15
C ALA A 169 8.83 -8.41 35.26
N LYS A 170 9.14 -7.78 36.41
CA LYS A 170 9.00 -6.32 36.61
C LYS A 170 9.91 -5.52 35.66
N SER A 171 11.19 -5.91 35.55
CA SER A 171 12.15 -5.24 34.67
C SER A 171 11.78 -5.33 33.19
N VAL A 172 11.28 -6.50 32.76
CA VAL A 172 10.81 -6.72 31.38
C VAL A 172 9.64 -5.79 31.08
N THR A 173 8.66 -5.72 31.98
CA THR A 173 7.48 -4.85 31.83
C THR A 173 7.86 -3.37 31.76
N ALA A 174 8.80 -2.91 32.60
CA ALA A 174 9.31 -1.53 32.59
C ALA A 174 10.09 -1.20 31.30
N SER A 175 10.82 -2.17 30.76
CA SER A 175 11.55 -1.99 29.48
C SER A 175 10.58 -1.79 28.32
N TYR A 176 9.45 -2.51 28.33
CA TYR A 176 8.41 -2.37 27.31
C TYR A 176 7.60 -1.08 27.44
N SER A 177 7.31 -0.60 28.67
CA SER A 177 6.60 0.67 28.86
C SER A 177 7.41 1.89 28.43
N THR A 178 8.74 1.78 28.42
CA THR A 178 9.63 2.86 27.97
C THR A 178 9.70 2.96 26.43
N THR A 179 9.48 1.83 25.75
CA THR A 179 9.65 1.74 24.29
C THR A 179 8.32 1.91 23.53
N SER A 180 7.18 1.68 24.17
CA SER A 180 5.86 1.72 23.55
C SER A 180 4.86 2.51 24.39
N ASP A 181 4.15 3.44 23.75
CA ASP A 181 3.13 4.33 24.33
C ASP A 181 1.93 3.59 24.95
N LYS A 182 1.81 2.27 24.72
CA LYS A 182 0.77 1.42 25.30
C LYS A 182 1.35 0.09 25.78
N THR A 183 1.25 -0.17 27.08
CA THR A 183 1.60 -1.47 27.66
C THR A 183 0.62 -2.56 27.18
N PRO A 184 1.11 -3.67 26.60
CA PRO A 184 0.29 -4.83 26.25
C PRO A 184 -0.49 -5.40 27.44
N LEU A 185 -1.77 -5.73 27.23
CA LEU A 185 -2.65 -6.34 28.25
C LEU A 185 -2.09 -7.66 28.82
N ILE A 186 -1.36 -8.42 28.01
CA ILE A 186 -0.74 -9.68 28.42
C ILE A 186 0.30 -9.42 29.52
N LEU A 187 1.13 -8.38 29.37
CA LEU A 187 2.14 -8.03 30.38
C LEU A 187 1.49 -7.57 31.69
N THR A 188 0.39 -6.81 31.62
CA THR A 188 -0.34 -6.41 32.83
C THR A 188 -0.98 -7.60 33.54
N SER A 189 -1.48 -8.58 32.78
CA SER A 189 -2.04 -9.82 33.34
C SER A 189 -0.95 -10.66 34.02
N VAL A 190 0.19 -10.86 33.34
CA VAL A 190 1.34 -11.59 33.89
C VAL A 190 1.85 -10.91 35.15
N LEU A 191 1.96 -9.58 35.17
CA LEU A 191 2.38 -8.84 36.36
C LEU A 191 1.40 -9.03 37.53
N SER A 192 0.10 -9.00 37.27
CA SER A 192 -0.91 -9.27 38.29
C SER A 192 -0.81 -10.69 38.84
N GLU A 193 -0.52 -11.68 37.99
CA GLU A 193 -0.35 -13.08 38.40
C GLU A 193 0.95 -13.31 39.18
N VAL A 194 2.04 -12.63 38.80
CA VAL A 194 3.29 -12.59 39.57
C VAL A 194 3.05 -11.99 40.95
N HIS A 195 2.28 -10.91 41.05
CA HIS A 195 1.93 -10.31 42.34
C HIS A 195 1.09 -11.26 43.21
N ASN A 196 0.11 -11.95 42.61
CA ASN A 196 -0.66 -12.99 43.31
C ASN A 196 0.23 -14.13 43.82
N SER A 197 1.19 -14.58 43.00
CA SER A 197 2.15 -15.63 43.37
C SER A 197 3.08 -15.17 44.50
N MET A 198 3.44 -13.88 44.52
CA MET A 198 4.22 -13.27 45.61
C MET A 198 3.40 -13.12 46.89
N ASN A 199 2.09 -12.87 46.81
CA ASN A 199 1.18 -12.89 47.95
C ASN A 199 1.02 -14.32 48.50
N HIS A 200 0.98 -15.34 47.64
CA HIS A 200 0.99 -16.75 48.08
C HIS A 200 2.30 -17.08 48.82
N MET A 201 3.44 -16.61 48.31
CA MET A 201 4.73 -16.72 49.00
C MET A 201 4.68 -16.04 50.38
N LEU A 202 4.04 -14.88 50.49
CA LEU A 202 3.86 -14.14 51.74
C LEU A 202 3.10 -15.00 52.77
N VAL A 203 1.93 -15.50 52.38
CA VAL A 203 1.08 -16.33 53.24
C VAL A 203 1.82 -17.60 53.66
N SER A 204 2.58 -18.24 52.76
CA SER A 204 3.37 -19.43 53.08
C SER A 204 4.49 -19.12 54.09
N LEU A 205 5.19 -17.99 53.94
CA LEU A 205 6.23 -17.54 54.88
C LEU A 205 5.65 -17.14 56.24
N LEU A 206 4.46 -16.52 56.27
CA LEU A 206 3.75 -16.23 57.52
C LEU A 206 3.26 -17.50 58.20
N SER A 207 2.66 -18.44 57.46
CA SER A 207 2.29 -19.76 58.01
C SER A 207 3.51 -20.47 58.61
N THR A 208 4.66 -20.43 57.93
CA THR A 208 5.94 -20.94 58.43
C THR A 208 6.39 -20.27 59.74
N LEU A 209 6.02 -19.00 59.96
CA LEU A 209 6.32 -18.23 61.17
C LEU A 209 5.42 -18.64 62.36
N HIS A 210 4.21 -19.11 62.08
CA HIS A 210 3.21 -19.54 63.05
C HIS A 210 3.26 -21.07 63.34
N GLU A 211 4.16 -21.83 62.70
CA GLU A 211 4.29 -23.28 62.94
C GLU A 211 5.03 -23.58 64.26
N PRO A 212 4.44 -24.34 65.21
CA PRO A 212 4.93 -24.47 66.59
C PRO A 212 6.22 -25.29 66.80
N ASN A 213 6.92 -25.74 65.75
CA ASN A 213 8.07 -26.67 65.90
C ASN A 213 9.26 -26.40 64.95
N ARG A 214 9.40 -25.19 64.39
CA ARG A 214 10.50 -24.88 63.46
C ARG A 214 11.78 -24.40 64.14
N LYS A 215 12.92 -24.88 63.63
CA LYS A 215 14.26 -24.46 64.08
C LYS A 215 14.48 -22.96 63.81
N LEU A 216 15.05 -22.24 64.79
CA LEU A 216 15.35 -20.81 64.73
C LEU A 216 16.01 -20.33 63.41
N PRO A 217 16.94 -21.07 62.78
CA PRO A 217 17.55 -20.65 61.50
C PRO A 217 16.57 -20.60 60.32
N ALA A 218 15.54 -21.45 60.31
CA ALA A 218 14.51 -21.44 59.27
C ALA A 218 13.59 -20.24 59.41
N LEU A 219 13.26 -19.88 60.66
CA LEU A 219 12.47 -18.71 61.02
C LEU A 219 13.20 -17.41 60.62
N TRP A 220 14.48 -17.32 60.96
CA TRP A 220 15.32 -16.18 60.60
C TRP A 220 15.46 -16.01 59.07
N LYS A 221 15.56 -17.13 58.35
CA LYS A 221 15.60 -17.15 56.88
C LYS A 221 14.27 -16.65 56.29
N ALA A 222 13.12 -17.07 56.85
CA ALA A 222 11.80 -16.60 56.43
C ALA A 222 11.62 -15.09 56.66
N VAL A 223 11.98 -14.59 57.84
CA VAL A 223 11.95 -13.16 58.19
C VAL A 223 12.84 -12.34 57.26
N ASN A 224 14.04 -12.83 56.92
CA ASN A 224 14.93 -12.16 55.98
C ASN A 224 14.36 -12.10 54.56
N PHE A 225 13.61 -13.12 54.12
CA PHE A 225 12.92 -13.08 52.83
C PHE A 225 11.70 -12.16 52.84
N LEU A 226 10.92 -12.14 53.92
CA LEU A 226 9.82 -11.18 54.10
C LEU A 226 10.34 -9.73 54.02
N ARG A 227 11.49 -9.45 54.65
CA ARG A 227 12.17 -8.15 54.55
C ARG A 227 12.58 -7.82 53.12
N LYS A 228 13.11 -8.78 52.37
CA LYS A 228 13.52 -8.59 50.95
C LYS A 228 12.34 -8.48 49.99
N MET A 229 11.17 -8.95 50.38
CA MET A 229 9.95 -8.92 49.59
C MET A 229 9.29 -7.54 49.57
N ASP A 230 9.75 -6.60 50.41
CA ASP A 230 9.08 -5.32 50.69
C ASP A 230 7.59 -5.54 51.04
N ALA A 231 7.24 -6.69 51.66
CA ALA A 231 5.87 -7.17 51.85
C ALA A 231 4.98 -6.20 52.64
N PHE A 232 5.57 -5.44 53.56
CA PHE A 232 4.90 -4.47 54.43
C PHE A 232 5.06 -3.02 53.95
N LYS A 233 5.64 -2.82 52.76
CA LYS A 233 5.82 -1.49 52.15
C LYS A 233 4.60 -1.08 51.32
N ALA A 234 3.40 -1.57 51.64
CA ALA A 234 2.20 -1.19 50.92
C ALA A 234 2.04 0.34 50.97
N PRO A 235 1.76 1.01 49.83
CA PRO A 235 1.42 2.41 49.84
C PRO A 235 -0.01 2.52 50.37
N ILE A 236 -0.17 2.60 51.69
CA ILE A 236 -1.36 3.22 52.27
C ILE A 236 -1.19 4.73 52.05
N VAL A 237 -1.28 5.15 50.79
CA VAL A 237 -1.38 6.57 50.42
C VAL A 237 -2.86 6.84 50.17
N GLU A 238 -3.58 7.04 51.27
CA GLU A 238 -4.68 7.99 51.27
C GLU A 238 -4.08 9.37 50.90
N PRO A 239 -4.57 10.05 49.85
CA PRO A 239 -4.00 11.31 49.39
C PRO A 239 -4.37 12.43 50.37
N GLY A 240 -3.60 12.60 51.44
CA GLY A 240 -3.80 13.71 52.37
C GLY A 240 -3.05 13.67 53.70
N GLU A 241 -2.52 12.52 54.15
CA GLU A 241 -1.93 12.41 55.49
C GLU A 241 -0.44 12.09 55.41
N LYS A 242 0.39 13.07 55.80
CA LYS A 242 1.85 12.93 55.84
C LYS A 242 2.26 12.09 57.05
N ASP A 243 3.21 11.19 56.82
CA ASP A 243 4.05 10.54 57.83
C ASP A 243 3.36 9.60 58.83
N LYS A 244 2.75 8.53 58.31
CA LYS A 244 2.81 7.23 59.00
C LYS A 244 3.70 6.30 58.19
N TYR A 245 5.01 6.42 58.38
CA TYR A 245 5.89 5.28 58.15
C TYR A 245 5.51 4.28 59.23
N VAL A 246 4.63 3.32 58.91
CA VAL A 246 4.54 2.10 59.69
C VAL A 246 5.93 1.51 59.62
N ASP A 247 6.64 1.48 60.74
CA ASP A 247 7.99 0.97 60.77
C ASP A 247 7.90 -0.50 60.36
N LEU A 248 8.47 -0.86 59.20
CA LEU A 248 8.39 -2.24 58.67
C LEU A 248 8.87 -3.27 59.70
N GLU A 249 9.72 -2.82 60.63
CA GLU A 249 10.22 -3.61 61.74
C GLU A 249 9.16 -3.87 62.81
N GLU A 250 8.25 -2.92 63.08
CA GLU A 250 7.17 -3.09 64.04
C GLU A 250 6.14 -4.11 63.56
N GLU A 251 5.70 -4.04 62.30
CA GLU A 251 4.70 -4.99 61.77
C GLU A 251 5.29 -6.41 61.62
N LEU A 252 6.56 -6.51 61.21
CA LEU A 252 7.29 -7.77 61.17
C LEU A 252 7.52 -8.36 62.57
N ALA A 253 7.83 -7.50 63.56
CA ALA A 253 7.98 -7.91 64.95
C ALA A 253 6.65 -8.36 65.55
N LEU A 254 5.54 -7.66 65.25
CA LEU A 254 4.19 -8.04 65.68
C LEU A 254 3.78 -9.39 65.08
N ALA A 255 4.04 -9.64 63.79
CA ALA A 255 3.78 -10.94 63.16
C ALA A 255 4.62 -12.07 63.79
N PHE A 256 5.87 -11.78 64.16
CA PHE A 256 6.74 -12.75 64.85
C PHE A 256 6.29 -13.03 66.28
N LEU A 257 5.93 -11.99 67.04
CA LEU A 257 5.47 -12.09 68.42
C LEU A 257 4.10 -12.77 68.49
N SER A 258 3.15 -12.40 67.62
CA SER A 258 1.83 -13.03 67.53
C SER A 258 1.95 -14.52 67.16
N GLY A 259 2.82 -14.88 66.21
CA GLY A 259 3.05 -16.29 65.88
C GLY A 259 3.61 -17.11 67.06
N ARG A 260 4.53 -16.53 67.85
CA ARG A 260 5.08 -17.20 69.04
C ARG A 260 4.12 -17.24 70.22
N GLU A 261 3.33 -16.20 70.43
CA GLU A 261 2.26 -16.16 71.43
C GLU A 261 1.26 -17.29 71.18
N LEU A 262 0.85 -17.49 69.92
CA LEU A 262 -0.08 -18.56 69.55
C LEU A 262 0.51 -19.95 69.80
N CYS A 263 1.81 -20.15 69.51
CA CYS A 263 2.50 -21.41 69.82
C CYS A 263 2.62 -21.68 71.32
N LEU A 264 2.83 -20.64 72.13
CA LEU A 264 2.92 -20.77 73.59
C LEU A 264 1.55 -21.08 74.20
N SER A 265 0.47 -20.48 73.69
CA SER A 265 -0.90 -20.80 74.10
C SER A 265 -1.30 -22.24 73.75
N ASP A 266 -0.91 -22.74 72.56
CA ASP A 266 -1.13 -24.15 72.18
C ASP A 266 -0.38 -25.13 73.10
N ASP A 267 0.85 -24.79 73.52
CA ASP A 267 1.63 -25.58 74.48
C ASP A 267 0.97 -25.60 75.88
N GLU A 268 0.41 -24.46 76.34
CA GLU A 268 -0.30 -24.35 77.62
C GLU A 268 -1.61 -25.16 77.64
N GLU A 269 -2.42 -25.11 76.56
CA GLU A 269 -3.65 -25.93 76.44
C GLU A 269 -3.34 -27.44 76.41
N ASN A 270 -2.22 -27.85 75.79
CA ASN A 270 -1.80 -29.24 75.72
C ASN A 270 -1.23 -29.77 77.06
N GLU A 271 -0.58 -28.92 77.86
CA GLU A 271 -0.20 -29.22 79.24
C GLU A 271 -1.41 -29.32 80.19
N GLU A 272 -2.41 -28.44 80.08
CA GLU A 272 -3.62 -28.51 80.89
C GLU A 272 -4.51 -29.72 80.54
N GLY A 273 -4.63 -30.05 79.25
CA GLY A 273 -5.30 -31.27 78.79
C GLY A 273 -4.68 -32.55 79.37
N SER A 274 -3.34 -32.59 79.45
CA SER A 274 -2.58 -33.71 80.03
C SER A 274 -2.70 -33.80 81.56
N ARG A 275 -2.86 -32.67 82.26
CA ARG A 275 -3.10 -32.63 83.72
C ARG A 275 -4.54 -33.00 84.13
N SER A 276 -5.53 -32.87 83.24
CA SER A 276 -6.92 -33.25 83.55
C SER A 276 -7.23 -34.76 83.40
N LEU A 277 -6.31 -35.52 82.80
CA LEU A 277 -6.45 -36.96 82.52
C LEU A 277 -5.58 -37.86 83.43
N SER A 278 -4.86 -37.28 84.39
CA SER A 278 -4.19 -38.00 85.50
C SER A 278 -4.90 -37.73 86.82
#